data_AF-A0A1N6WBN4-F1
#
_entry.id   AF-A0A1N6WBN4-F1
#
_cell.length_a   1.000
_cell.length_b   1.000
_cell.length_c   1.000
_cell.angle_alpha   90.00
_cell.angle_beta   90.00
_cell.angle_gamma   90.00
#
_symmetry.space_group_name_H-M   'P 1'
#
loop_
_entity.id
_entity.type
_entity.pdbx_description
1 polymer ?
#
loop_
_entity_poly.entity_id
_entity_poly.type
_entity_poly.pdbx_seq_one_letter_code
_entity_poly.pdbx_strand_id
1 'polypeptide(L)'
;MNLQEGTAQVFDQITGEEVTARYLDREQAKRSSPPSIQQQAKEADVADLYTVFYRFLSLETHGHNESPKEKSEIVDLCVIHLQGIGGISRAIGQGCAWWLIHRHWPDNESLREVLGLNAKAL
;
A
#
# COMPACT_ATOMS: atom_id res chain seq x y z
N MET A 1 -4.54 -10.09 -17.30
CA MET A 1 -4.90 -10.26 -18.73
C MET A 1 -4.65 -11.71 -19.11
N ASN A 2 -5.71 -12.44 -19.46
CA ASN A 2 -5.82 -13.92 -19.58
C ASN A 2 -5.07 -14.55 -20.78
N LEU A 3 -3.84 -14.12 -21.07
CA LEU A 3 -3.03 -14.73 -22.11
C LEU A 3 -2.48 -16.12 -21.70
N GLN A 4 -2.28 -16.36 -20.39
CA GLN A 4 -1.78 -17.64 -19.88
C GLN A 4 -2.85 -18.74 -19.81
N GLU A 5 -4.13 -18.39 -19.66
CA GLU A 5 -5.24 -19.34 -19.62
C GLU A 5 -5.79 -19.67 -21.02
N GLY A 6 -5.08 -19.27 -22.09
CA GLY A 6 -5.46 -19.55 -23.48
C GLY A 6 -6.70 -18.78 -23.96
N THR A 7 -7.21 -17.82 -23.19
CA THR A 7 -8.44 -17.09 -23.51
C THR A 7 -8.22 -15.90 -24.43
N ALA A 8 -6.95 -15.49 -24.63
CA ALA A 8 -6.57 -14.41 -25.53
C ALA A 8 -5.38 -14.86 -26.39
N GLN A 9 -5.45 -14.60 -27.70
CA GLN A 9 -4.40 -14.90 -28.68
C GLN A 9 -3.80 -13.60 -29.22
N VAL A 10 -2.50 -13.61 -29.53
CA VAL A 10 -1.80 -12.48 -30.14
C VAL A 10 -1.42 -12.86 -31.56
N PHE A 11 -1.80 -12.02 -32.51
CA PHE A 11 -1.48 -12.19 -33.92
C PHE A 11 -0.53 -11.10 -34.39
N ASP A 12 0.40 -11.46 -35.26
CA ASP A 12 1.26 -10.51 -35.95
C ASP A 12 0.42 -9.64 -36.89
N GLN A 13 0.53 -8.32 -36.78
CA GLN A 13 -0.29 -7.40 -37.58
C GLN A 13 0.04 -7.42 -39.08
N ILE A 14 1.24 -7.85 -39.46
CA ILE A 14 1.73 -7.85 -40.85
C ILE A 14 1.49 -9.20 -41.49
N THR A 15 1.81 -10.29 -40.77
CA THR A 15 1.71 -11.66 -41.33
C THR A 15 0.41 -12.36 -40.97
N GLY A 16 -0.31 -11.90 -39.94
CA GLY A 16 -1.52 -12.53 -39.43
C GLY A 16 -1.26 -13.85 -38.68
N GLU A 17 0.00 -14.24 -38.47
CA GLU A 17 0.35 -15.48 -37.78
C GLU A 17 0.09 -15.36 -36.28
N GLU A 18 -0.32 -16.47 -35.65
CA GLU A 18 -0.44 -16.54 -34.19
C GLU A 18 0.95 -16.56 -33.55
N VAL A 19 1.27 -15.52 -32.78
CA VAL A 19 2.58 -15.32 -32.14
C VAL A 19 2.50 -15.32 -30.60
N THR A 20 1.39 -15.80 -30.04
CA THR A 20 1.08 -15.81 -28.59
C THR A 20 2.23 -16.37 -27.75
N ALA A 21 2.80 -17.53 -28.12
CA ALA A 21 3.88 -18.17 -27.37
C ALA A 21 5.17 -17.32 -27.34
N ARG A 22 5.60 -16.79 -28.49
CA ARG A 22 6.79 -15.94 -28.59
C ARG A 22 6.63 -14.61 -27.86
N TYR A 23 5.42 -14.06 -27.87
CA TYR A 23 5.08 -12.85 -27.12
C TYR A 23 5.18 -13.10 -25.60
N LEU A 24 4.61 -14.21 -25.12
CA LEU A 24 4.65 -14.57 -23.71
C LEU A 24 6.06 -14.81 -23.19
N ASP A 25 6.91 -15.51 -23.94
CA ASP A 25 8.32 -15.73 -23.56
C ASP A 25 9.10 -14.40 -23.47
N ARG A 26 8.87 -13.49 -24.43
CA ARG A 26 9.56 -12.19 -24.47
C ARG A 26 9.08 -11.23 -23.38
N GLU A 27 7.79 -11.26 -23.05
CA GLU A 27 7.21 -10.43 -21.99
C GLU A 27 7.48 -10.98 -20.58
N GLN A 28 7.54 -12.31 -20.40
CA GLN A 28 7.98 -12.89 -19.13
C GLN A 28 9.38 -12.43 -18.74
N ALA A 29 10.30 -12.35 -19.71
CA ALA A 29 11.66 -11.85 -19.48
C ALA A 29 11.73 -10.36 -19.10
N LYS A 30 10.67 -9.57 -19.38
CA LYS A 30 10.60 -8.12 -19.07
C LYS A 30 9.83 -7.78 -17.80
N ARG A 31 9.14 -8.73 -17.16
CA ARG A 31 8.41 -8.48 -15.92
C ARG A 31 9.36 -8.39 -14.72
N SER A 32 10.10 -7.29 -14.60
CA SER A 32 10.42 -6.80 -13.26
C SER A 32 9.14 -6.16 -12.73
N SER A 33 8.37 -6.88 -11.91
CA SER A 33 7.24 -6.26 -11.20
C SER A 33 7.78 -5.03 -10.47
N PRO A 34 7.12 -3.87 -10.58
CA PRO A 34 7.53 -2.70 -9.83
C PRO A 34 7.59 -3.05 -8.32
N PRO A 35 8.54 -2.47 -7.57
CA PRO A 35 8.67 -2.76 -6.14
C PRO A 35 7.34 -2.46 -5.45
N SER A 36 6.93 -3.35 -4.54
CA SER A 36 5.68 -3.17 -3.80
C SER A 36 5.72 -1.86 -3.00
N ILE A 37 4.57 -1.25 -2.73
CA ILE A 37 4.51 -0.01 -1.92
C ILE A 37 5.14 -0.22 -0.54
N GLN A 38 4.98 -1.41 0.05
CA GLN A 38 5.67 -1.79 1.29
C GLN A 38 7.20 -1.76 1.13
N GLN A 39 7.70 -2.25 0.00
CA GLN A 39 9.13 -2.28 -0.27
C GLN A 39 9.68 -0.88 -0.52
N GLN A 40 8.96 -0.03 -1.25
CA GLN A 40 9.29 1.39 -1.41
C GLN A 40 9.32 2.11 -0.06
N ALA A 41 8.35 1.86 0.82
CA ALA A 41 8.32 2.45 2.16
C ALA A 41 9.49 1.98 3.04
N LYS A 42 9.92 0.74 2.90
CA LYS A 42 11.10 0.21 3.59
C LYS A 42 12.40 0.85 3.07
N GLU A 43 12.52 1.02 1.76
CA GLU A 43 13.68 1.67 1.12
C GLU A 43 13.78 3.16 1.48
N ALA A 44 12.64 3.82 1.68
CA ALA A 44 12.55 5.21 2.11
C ALA A 44 12.58 5.39 3.65
N ASP A 45 12.83 4.32 4.42
CA ASP A 45 12.86 4.33 5.88
C ASP A 45 11.59 4.91 6.54
N VAL A 46 10.41 4.62 5.97
CA VAL A 46 9.09 5.07 6.45
C VAL A 46 8.09 3.91 6.57
N ALA A 47 8.59 2.70 6.85
CA ALA A 47 7.77 1.49 6.97
C ALA A 47 6.76 1.55 8.13
N ASP A 48 7.07 2.31 9.17
CA ASP A 48 6.18 2.66 10.28
C ASP A 48 4.95 3.45 9.78
N LEU A 49 5.18 4.48 8.97
CA LEU A 49 4.11 5.28 8.36
C LEU A 49 3.28 4.45 7.38
N TYR A 50 3.90 3.59 6.58
CA TYR A 50 3.17 2.62 5.74
C TYR A 50 2.23 1.74 6.56
N THR A 51 2.69 1.26 7.72
CA THR A 51 1.91 0.38 8.58
C THR A 51 0.74 1.09 9.24
N VAL A 52 0.91 2.35 9.65
CA VAL A 52 -0.14 3.15 10.32
C VAL A 52 -1.19 3.68 9.34
N PHE A 53 -0.78 4.04 8.12
CA PHE A 53 -1.65 4.76 7.19
C PHE A 53 -2.08 3.89 6.02
N TYR A 54 -1.11 3.40 5.25
CA TYR A 54 -1.39 2.79 3.94
C TYR A 54 -1.90 1.36 4.07
N ARG A 55 -1.34 0.55 4.98
CA ARG A 55 -1.74 -0.84 5.17
C ARG A 55 -3.23 -0.96 5.49
N PHE A 56 -3.77 -0.12 6.37
CA PHE A 56 -5.18 -0.18 6.75
C PHE A 56 -6.11 0.29 5.64
N LEU A 57 -5.77 1.39 4.98
CA LEU A 57 -6.55 1.89 3.84
C LEU A 57 -6.56 0.91 2.68
N SER A 58 -5.41 0.28 2.39
CA SER A 58 -5.25 -0.68 1.29
C SER A 58 -5.90 -2.04 1.55
N LEU A 59 -6.04 -2.47 2.81
CA LEU A 59 -6.67 -3.75 3.16
C LEU A 59 -8.16 -3.78 2.79
N GLU A 60 -8.87 -2.65 2.89
CA GLU A 60 -10.26 -2.54 2.44
C GLU A 60 -10.37 -2.40 0.91
N THR A 61 -9.43 -1.72 0.24
CA THR A 61 -9.55 -1.41 -1.20
C THR A 61 -9.03 -2.53 -2.12
N HIS A 62 -8.01 -3.28 -1.69
CA HIS A 62 -7.33 -4.26 -2.53
C HIS A 62 -7.11 -5.62 -1.85
N GLY A 63 -7.48 -5.76 -0.57
CA GLY A 63 -7.43 -7.04 0.13
C GLY A 63 -8.57 -7.95 -0.30
N HIS A 64 -8.25 -9.10 -0.90
CA HIS A 64 -9.09 -10.29 -0.80
C HIS A 64 -9.06 -10.76 0.67
N ASN A 65 -9.68 -10.00 1.56
CA ASN A 65 -9.83 -10.42 2.95
C ASN A 65 -11.10 -11.25 3.03
N GLU A 66 -10.96 -12.54 3.33
CA GLU A 66 -12.08 -13.28 3.89
C GLU A 66 -12.58 -12.51 5.11
N SER A 67 -13.89 -12.26 5.18
CA SER A 67 -14.48 -11.60 6.33
C SER A 67 -14.06 -12.33 7.61
N PRO A 68 -13.56 -11.62 8.65
CA PRO A 68 -13.15 -12.26 9.89
C PRO A 68 -14.30 -13.08 10.44
N LYS A 69 -14.03 -14.35 10.77
CA LYS A 69 -15.06 -15.33 11.15
C LYS A 69 -15.18 -15.44 12.65
N GLU A 70 -14.12 -15.10 13.38
CA GLU A 70 -14.09 -15.14 14.83
C GLU A 70 -14.29 -13.77 15.47
N LYS A 71 -14.99 -13.75 16.62
CA LYS A 71 -15.27 -12.50 17.35
C LYS A 71 -13.99 -11.80 17.84
N SER A 72 -12.95 -12.56 18.18
CA SER A 72 -11.61 -12.07 18.51
C SER A 72 -11.00 -11.28 17.36
N GLU A 73 -11.00 -11.85 16.15
CA GLU A 73 -10.48 -11.21 14.93
C GLU A 73 -11.24 -9.92 14.61
N ILE A 74 -12.57 -9.90 14.78
CA ILE A 74 -13.38 -8.70 14.58
C ILE A 74 -13.01 -7.60 15.58
N VAL A 75 -12.81 -7.96 16.86
CA VAL A 75 -12.44 -6.99 17.90
C VAL A 75 -11.04 -6.42 17.61
N ASP A 76 -10.07 -7.27 17.27
CA ASP A 76 -8.72 -6.84 16.94
C ASP A 76 -8.71 -5.92 15.71
N LEU A 77 -9.46 -6.27 14.67
CA LEU A 77 -9.62 -5.45 13.47
C LEU A 77 -10.27 -4.09 13.79
N CYS A 78 -11.31 -4.07 14.62
CA CYS A 78 -11.94 -2.83 15.09
C CYS A 78 -10.97 -1.95 15.89
N VAL A 79 -10.18 -2.53 16.81
CA VAL A 79 -9.17 -1.80 17.59
C VAL A 79 -8.14 -1.17 16.66
N ILE A 80 -7.65 -1.96 15.71
CA ILE A 80 -6.70 -1.53 14.68
C ILE A 80 -7.27 -0.36 13.86
N HIS A 81 -8.51 -0.45 13.39
CA HIS A 81 -9.15 0.62 12.62
C HIS A 81 -9.32 1.90 13.46
N LEU A 82 -9.78 1.78 14.71
CA LEU A 82 -9.93 2.94 15.60
C LEU A 82 -8.58 3.61 15.90
N GLN A 83 -7.51 2.83 16.08
CA GLN A 83 -6.16 3.35 16.25
C GLN A 83 -5.64 4.04 14.97
N GLY A 84 -5.89 3.44 13.80
CA GLY A 84 -5.55 4.04 12.51
C GLY A 84 -6.26 5.37 12.26
N ILE A 85 -7.59 5.41 12.49
CA ILE A 85 -8.38 6.65 12.38
C ILE A 85 -7.88 7.71 13.37
N GLY A 86 -7.57 7.31 14.60
CA GLY A 86 -7.03 8.21 15.62
C GLY A 86 -5.66 8.78 15.25
N GLY A 87 -4.77 7.94 14.70
CA GLY A 87 -3.46 8.34 14.19
C GLY A 87 -3.58 9.33 13.03
N ILE A 88 -4.42 9.02 12.03
CA ILE A 88 -4.70 9.91 10.90
C ILE A 88 -5.24 11.26 11.37
N SER A 89 -6.23 11.24 12.26
CA SER A 89 -6.85 12.46 12.78
C SER A 89 -5.83 13.33 13.53
N ARG A 90 -4.92 12.73 14.31
CA ARG A 90 -3.84 13.46 14.99
C ARG A 90 -2.85 14.07 14.01
N ALA A 91 -2.39 13.29 13.02
CA ALA A 91 -1.43 13.77 12.03
C ALA A 91 -1.97 14.94 11.20
N ILE A 92 -3.21 14.81 10.70
CA ILE A 92 -3.87 15.89 9.94
C ILE A 92 -4.10 17.11 10.84
N GLY A 93 -4.64 16.91 12.05
CA GLY A 93 -4.90 17.99 12.99
C GLY A 93 -3.64 18.78 13.32
N GLN A 94 -2.52 18.10 13.57
CA GLN A 94 -1.26 18.77 13.83
C GLN A 94 -0.65 19.43 12.58
N GLY A 95 -0.72 18.79 11.42
CA GLY A 95 -0.28 19.39 10.17
C GLY A 95 -1.00 20.71 9.89
N CYS A 96 -2.33 20.73 10.08
CA CYS A 96 -3.13 21.95 9.94
C CYS A 96 -2.76 23.02 10.97
N ALA A 97 -2.55 22.65 12.24
CA ALA A 97 -2.14 23.59 13.29
C ALA A 97 -0.77 24.23 12.98
N TRP A 98 0.21 23.42 12.56
CA TRP A 98 1.53 23.90 12.16
C TRP A 98 1.47 24.83 10.96
N TRP A 99 0.67 24.50 9.96
CA TRP A 99 0.47 25.37 8.81
C TRP A 99 -0.15 26.72 9.22
N LEU A 100 -1.14 26.71 10.11
CA LEU A 100 -1.82 27.94 10.54
C LEU A 100 -0.92 28.86 11.36
N ILE A 101 -0.11 28.29 12.27
CA ILE A 101 0.73 29.06 13.20
C ILE A 101 2.03 29.49 12.53
N HIS A 102 2.69 28.56 11.83
CA HIS A 102 4.06 28.75 11.38
C HIS A 102 4.21 28.81 9.84
N ARG A 103 3.14 28.57 9.08
CA ARG A 103 3.16 28.55 7.60
C ARG A 103 4.14 27.54 7.01
N HIS A 104 4.39 26.45 7.72
CA HIS A 104 5.16 25.32 7.23
C HIS A 104 4.48 24.00 7.58
N TRP A 105 4.79 22.94 6.83
CA TRP A 105 4.36 21.58 7.14
C TRP A 105 5.36 20.90 8.10
N PRO A 106 4.91 19.95 8.93
CA PRO A 106 5.81 19.12 9.72
C PRO A 106 6.65 18.21 8.84
N ASP A 107 7.89 17.97 9.26
CA ASP A 107 8.70 16.90 8.71
C ASP A 107 8.28 15.53 9.27
N ASN A 108 8.83 14.46 8.67
CA ASN A 108 8.48 13.09 9.04
C ASN A 108 8.83 12.78 10.50
N GLU A 109 9.94 13.32 11.03
CA GLU A 109 10.36 13.11 12.42
C GLU A 109 9.39 13.74 13.42
N SER A 110 8.94 14.96 13.14
CA SER A 110 7.93 15.65 13.93
C SER A 110 6.59 14.92 13.91
N LEU A 111 6.19 14.38 12.75
CA LEU A 111 4.99 13.56 12.64
C LEU A 111 5.10 12.26 13.44
N ARG A 112 6.27 11.59 13.42
CA ARG A 112 6.53 10.40 14.23
C ARG A 112 6.42 10.69 15.72
N GLU A 113 6.94 11.83 16.17
CA GLU A 113 6.84 12.26 17.56
C GLU A 113 5.38 12.47 17.97
N VAL A 114 4.59 13.19 17.16
CA VAL A 114 3.15 13.41 17.40
C VAL A 114 2.36 12.10 17.47
N LEU A 115 2.75 11.11 16.66
CA LEU A 115 2.14 9.78 16.64
C LEU A 115 2.66 8.86 17.76
N GLY A 116 3.66 9.30 18.54
CA GLY A 116 4.27 8.50 19.61
C GLY A 116 5.14 7.35 19.09
N LEU A 117 5.57 7.39 17.83
CA LEU A 117 6.36 6.34 17.18
C LEU A 117 7.85 6.42 17.55
N ASN A 118 8.30 7.56 18.08
CA ASN A 118 9.68 7.76 18.54
C ASN A 118 9.93 7.18 19.95
N ALA A 119 8.88 6.82 20.69
CA ALA A 119 9.04 6.12 21.95
C ALA A 119 9.47 4.67 21.65
N LYS A 120 10.72 4.33 21.96
CA LYS A 120 11.18 2.94 21.94
C LYS A 120 10.18 2.09 22.73
N ALA A 121 9.71 1.00 22.11
CA ALA A 121 8.96 -0.03 22.81
C ALA A 121 9.75 -0.43 24.07
N LEU A 122 9.13 -0.23 25.22
CA LEU A 122 9.68 -0.53 26.54
C LEU A 122 9.47 -2.02 26.84
#